data_AF-A0A6M2A6P2-F1
#
_entry.id   AF-A0A6M2A6P2-F1
#
_cell.length_a   1.000
_cell.length_b   1.000
_cell.length_c   1.000
_cell.angle_alpha   90.00
_cell.angle_beta   90.00
_cell.angle_gamma   90.00
#
_symmetry.space_group_name_H-M   'P 1'
#
loop_
_entity.id
_entity.type
_entity.pdbx_description
1 polymer ?
#
loop_
_entity_poly.entity_id
_entity_poly.type
_entity_poly.pdbx_seq_one_letter_code
_entity_poly.pdbx_strand_id
1 'polypeptide(L)'
;MSGKKKELQNLIILLGSSVFVGFVAVVGLLYYFGSSGTYLLRNVLISPDAIEKVPFQNKDSPFVLNKIEFETVDMQGRQWGRYAVGLESYRAFYEMVENERSVAQLTDEMLNQFQTISPSTLTIFVQSRDTTRFQGDGWVFQQVEFLDNSDLFRVYYQRGVDGEGLPHEEWIYFFSPGILREVTELFAPTVTK
;
A
#
# COMPACT_ATOMS: atom_id res chain seq x y z
N MET A 1 -14.27 -52.92 40.60
CA MET A 1 -14.17 -51.44 40.40
C MET A 1 -13.08 -51.01 39.41
N SER A 2 -12.37 -51.92 38.72
CA SER A 2 -11.28 -51.57 37.78
C SER A 2 -11.77 -51.07 36.40
N GLY A 3 -12.87 -51.62 35.87
CA GLY A 3 -13.36 -51.30 34.52
C GLY A 3 -13.75 -49.83 34.30
N LYS A 4 -14.52 -49.23 35.23
CA LYS A 4 -14.98 -47.83 35.11
C LYS A 4 -13.83 -46.82 35.06
N LYS A 5 -12.72 -47.08 35.74
CA LYS A 5 -11.53 -46.20 35.72
C LYS A 5 -10.85 -46.23 34.34
N LYS A 6 -10.77 -47.42 33.72
CA LYS A 6 -10.17 -47.59 32.40
C LYS A 6 -11.03 -46.95 31.30
N GLU A 7 -12.35 -47.08 31.39
CA GLU A 7 -13.28 -46.41 30.47
C GLU A 7 -13.19 -44.89 30.58
N LEU A 8 -13.16 -44.34 31.80
CA LEU A 8 -12.99 -42.91 32.01
C LEU A 8 -11.65 -42.39 31.47
N GLN A 9 -10.56 -43.15 31.69
CA GLN A 9 -9.24 -42.80 31.18
C GLN A 9 -9.20 -42.80 29.65
N ASN A 10 -9.80 -43.81 29.01
CA ASN A 10 -9.89 -43.87 27.54
C ASN A 10 -10.72 -42.71 26.98
N LEU A 11 -11.82 -42.33 27.63
CA LEU A 11 -12.63 -41.18 27.23
C LEU A 11 -11.84 -39.88 27.31
N ILE A 12 -11.09 -39.66 28.40
CA ILE A 12 -10.25 -38.47 28.57
C ILE A 12 -9.16 -38.41 27.50
N ILE A 13 -8.51 -39.54 27.18
CA ILE A 13 -7.49 -39.61 26.13
C ILE A 13 -8.10 -39.29 24.76
N LEU A 14 -9.29 -39.83 24.46
CA LEU A 14 -9.99 -39.58 23.21
C LEU A 14 -10.38 -38.10 23.05
N LEU A 15 -10.89 -37.47 24.12
CA LEU A 15 -11.22 -36.05 24.12
C LEU A 15 -9.97 -35.18 24.03
N GLY A 16 -8.90 -35.56 24.72
CA GLY A 16 -7.61 -34.85 24.66
C GLY A 16 -6.99 -34.91 23.26
N SER A 17 -7.05 -36.07 22.60
CA SER A 17 -6.48 -36.24 21.26
C SER A 17 -7.25 -35.47 20.19
N SER A 18 -8.58 -35.39 20.27
CA SER A 18 -9.38 -34.61 19.32
C SER A 18 -9.11 -33.11 19.44
N VAL A 19 -9.03 -32.58 20.67
CA VAL A 19 -8.65 -31.18 20.92
C VAL A 19 -7.24 -30.90 20.42
N PHE A 20 -6.29 -31.80 20.68
CA PHE A 20 -4.91 -31.64 20.23
C PHE A 20 -4.80 -31.61 18.71
N VAL A 21 -5.48 -32.52 17.99
CA VAL A 21 -5.50 -32.52 16.52
C VAL A 21 -6.13 -31.25 15.98
N GLY A 22 -7.25 -30.78 16.57
CA GLY A 22 -7.88 -29.52 16.19
C GLY A 22 -6.94 -28.32 16.37
N PHE A 23 -6.23 -28.27 17.50
CA PHE A 23 -5.25 -27.23 17.78
C PHE A 23 -4.09 -27.25 16.77
N VAL A 24 -3.51 -28.42 16.50
CA VAL A 24 -2.43 -28.56 15.51
C VAL A 24 -2.88 -28.16 14.12
N ALA A 25 -4.12 -28.51 13.72
CA ALA A 25 -4.67 -28.10 12.43
C ALA A 25 -4.83 -26.57 12.33
N VAL A 26 -5.35 -25.93 13.38
CA VAL A 26 -5.47 -24.46 13.42
C VAL A 26 -4.11 -23.79 13.37
N VAL A 27 -3.13 -24.24 14.17
CA VAL A 27 -1.77 -23.69 14.14
C VAL A 27 -1.11 -23.92 12.77
N GLY A 28 -1.30 -25.09 12.16
CA GLY A 28 -0.81 -25.39 10.82
C GLY A 28 -1.43 -24.49 9.76
N LEU A 29 -2.73 -24.23 9.83
CA LEU A 29 -3.41 -23.29 8.94
C LEU A 29 -2.92 -21.85 9.17
N LEU A 30 -2.76 -21.41 10.41
CA LEU A 30 -2.23 -20.09 10.73
C LEU A 30 -0.75 -19.94 10.38
N TYR A 31 0.03 -21.01 10.33
CA TYR A 31 1.42 -20.95 9.91
C TYR A 31 1.56 -20.96 8.39
N TYR A 32 0.77 -21.78 7.70
CA TYR A 32 0.87 -21.96 6.25
C TYR A 32 0.05 -20.93 5.46
N PHE A 33 -1.15 -20.61 5.95
CA PHE A 33 -2.03 -19.57 5.40
C PHE A 33 -2.05 -18.30 6.25
N GLY A 34 -1.23 -18.25 7.31
CA GLY A 34 -0.93 -17.01 7.99
C GLY A 34 -0.44 -16.01 6.99
N SER A 35 -1.28 -15.01 6.74
CA SER A 35 -1.10 -13.85 5.89
C SER A 35 0.37 -13.56 5.55
N SER A 36 0.89 -14.24 4.53
CA SER A 36 1.75 -13.58 3.55
C SER A 36 0.82 -12.67 2.78
N GLY A 37 0.42 -11.57 3.43
CA GLY A 37 -0.59 -10.63 2.97
C GLY A 37 -0.07 -9.93 1.73
N THR A 38 -0.11 -10.64 0.61
CA THR A 38 0.29 -10.13 -0.68
C THR A 38 -0.91 -9.35 -1.21
N TYR A 39 -0.82 -8.04 -1.09
CA TYR A 39 -1.80 -7.14 -1.68
C TYR A 39 -1.53 -7.10 -3.19
N LEU A 40 -2.59 -7.16 -3.98
CA LEU A 40 -2.51 -6.78 -5.39
C LEU A 40 -2.57 -5.26 -5.48
N LEU A 41 -1.69 -4.66 -6.27
CA LEU A 41 -1.54 -3.21 -6.32
C LEU A 41 -2.83 -2.51 -6.71
N ARG A 42 -3.63 -3.06 -7.64
CA ARG A 42 -4.96 -2.52 -8.00
C ARG A 42 -5.93 -2.33 -6.84
N ASN A 43 -5.72 -3.04 -5.73
CA ASN A 43 -6.54 -2.93 -4.52
C ASN A 43 -5.99 -1.89 -3.53
N VAL A 44 -4.78 -1.39 -3.76
CA VAL A 44 -4.07 -0.43 -2.91
C VAL A 44 -4.04 0.94 -3.58
N LEU A 45 -3.71 0.98 -4.87
CA LEU A 45 -3.68 2.17 -5.69
C LEU A 45 -5.12 2.54 -6.12
N ILE A 46 -5.47 3.82 -6.05
CA ILE A 46 -6.79 4.26 -6.51
C ILE A 46 -6.92 4.10 -8.03
N SER A 47 -8.04 3.56 -8.50
CA SER A 47 -8.24 3.44 -9.95
C SER A 47 -8.51 4.81 -10.59
N PRO A 48 -8.03 5.05 -11.83
CA PRO A 48 -8.30 6.30 -12.55
C PRO A 48 -9.80 6.60 -12.67
N ASP A 49 -10.61 5.56 -12.90
CA ASP A 49 -12.06 5.66 -12.94
C ASP A 49 -12.68 6.09 -11.61
N ALA A 50 -12.12 5.66 -10.48
CA ALA A 50 -12.60 6.07 -9.16
C ALA A 50 -12.25 7.55 -8.88
N ILE A 51 -11.08 8.01 -9.32
CA ILE A 51 -10.69 9.43 -9.23
C ILE A 51 -11.69 10.33 -9.96
N GLU A 52 -12.13 9.94 -11.16
CA GLU A 52 -13.09 10.73 -11.95
C GLU A 52 -14.50 10.75 -11.37
N LYS A 53 -14.96 9.58 -10.89
CA LYS A 53 -16.38 9.35 -10.61
C LYS A 53 -16.78 9.65 -9.17
N VAL A 54 -15.84 9.63 -8.23
CA VAL A 54 -16.19 9.62 -6.81
C VAL A 54 -15.86 10.97 -6.18
N PRO A 55 -16.87 11.84 -5.90
CA PRO A 55 -16.71 12.72 -4.76
C PRO A 55 -16.52 11.81 -3.54
N PHE A 56 -15.32 11.81 -2.94
CA PHE A 56 -15.05 10.95 -1.79
C PHE A 56 -16.02 11.37 -0.69
N GLN A 57 -17.03 10.53 -0.44
CA GLN A 57 -18.07 10.81 0.55
C GLN A 57 -17.45 10.62 1.92
N ASN A 58 -16.85 11.67 2.46
CA ASN A 58 -16.85 11.84 3.89
C ASN A 58 -18.23 12.40 4.26
N LYS A 59 -18.77 11.99 5.41
CA LYS A 59 -20.15 12.34 5.83
C LYS A 59 -20.41 13.85 5.87
N ASP A 60 -19.36 14.66 5.93
CA ASP A 60 -19.43 16.10 6.15
C ASP A 60 -19.07 16.97 4.93
N SER A 61 -18.38 16.45 3.91
CA SER A 61 -18.06 17.20 2.68
C SER A 61 -17.55 16.27 1.55
N PRO A 62 -18.00 16.45 0.30
CA PRO A 62 -17.43 15.72 -0.83
C PRO A 62 -16.04 16.26 -1.18
N PHE A 63 -15.04 15.39 -1.22
CA PHE A 63 -13.71 15.73 -1.74
C PHE A 63 -13.66 15.46 -3.24
N VAL A 64 -12.98 16.32 -3.99
CA VAL A 64 -12.72 16.17 -5.43
C VAL A 64 -11.22 16.11 -5.68
N LEU A 65 -10.81 15.46 -6.76
CA LEU A 65 -9.42 15.52 -7.22
C LEU A 65 -9.01 16.99 -7.40
N ASN A 66 -7.88 17.37 -6.82
CA ASN A 66 -7.26 18.68 -7.04
C ASN A 66 -6.20 18.59 -8.14
N LYS A 67 -5.15 17.81 -7.89
CA LYS A 67 -4.04 17.58 -8.83
C LYS A 67 -3.35 16.26 -8.55
N ILE A 68 -2.62 15.76 -9.54
CA ILE A 68 -1.64 14.67 -9.39
C ILE A 68 -0.28 15.28 -9.71
N GLU A 69 0.71 15.04 -8.85
CA GLU A 69 2.04 15.63 -8.98
C GLU A 69 3.11 14.55 -8.87
N PHE A 70 4.13 14.63 -9.70
CA PHE A 70 5.32 13.81 -9.62
C PHE A 70 6.53 14.68 -9.30
N GLU A 71 7.18 14.40 -8.19
CA GLU A 71 8.40 15.05 -7.72
C GLU A 71 9.59 14.11 -7.95
N THR A 72 10.57 14.59 -8.70
CA THR A 72 11.84 13.87 -8.93
C THR A 72 12.93 14.41 -8.02
N VAL A 73 13.76 13.52 -7.50
CA VAL A 73 14.90 13.86 -6.64
C VAL A 73 16.16 13.28 -7.28
N ASP A 74 17.25 14.04 -7.27
CA ASP A 74 18.55 13.56 -7.73
C ASP A 74 19.19 12.59 -6.71
N MET A 75 20.22 11.86 -7.12
CA MET A 75 20.98 10.94 -6.25
C MET A 75 21.60 11.62 -5.01
N GLN A 76 21.65 12.95 -4.96
CA GLN A 76 22.16 13.73 -3.83
C GLN A 76 21.04 14.28 -2.93
N GLY A 77 19.79 13.86 -3.16
CA GLY A 77 18.63 14.31 -2.40
C GLY A 77 18.14 15.71 -2.77
N ARG A 78 18.65 16.31 -3.85
CA ARG A 78 18.18 17.61 -4.32
C ARG A 78 17.01 17.41 -5.27
N GLN A 79 15.96 18.16 -5.00
CA GLN A 79 14.76 18.18 -5.81
C GLN A 79 15.10 18.62 -7.25
N TRP A 80 14.87 17.74 -8.21
CA TRP A 80 15.25 17.97 -9.61
C TRP A 80 14.12 18.61 -10.42
N GLY A 81 12.87 18.28 -10.09
CA GLY A 81 11.69 18.86 -10.74
C GLY A 81 10.38 18.41 -10.11
N ARG A 82 9.35 19.24 -10.28
CA ARG A 82 7.95 18.93 -9.98
C ARG A 82 7.16 19.00 -11.26
N TYR A 83 6.42 17.93 -11.56
CA TYR A 83 5.69 17.76 -12.80
C TYR A 83 4.21 17.52 -12.49
N ALA A 84 3.34 18.30 -13.15
CA ALA A 84 1.91 18.03 -13.11
C ALA A 84 1.62 16.78 -13.94
N VAL A 85 0.97 15.80 -13.33
CA VAL A 85 0.63 14.52 -13.98
C VAL A 85 -0.82 14.59 -14.44
N GLY A 86 -1.02 14.46 -15.76
CA GLY A 86 -2.35 14.34 -16.33
C GLY A 86 -2.99 13.00 -15.98
N LEU A 87 -4.33 12.95 -15.97
CA LEU A 87 -5.06 11.73 -15.63
C LEU A 87 -4.77 10.58 -16.59
N GLU A 88 -4.56 10.85 -17.88
CA GLU A 88 -4.20 9.83 -18.87
C GLU A 88 -2.81 9.24 -18.61
N SER A 89 -1.83 10.06 -18.23
CA SER A 89 -0.51 9.57 -17.80
C SER A 89 -0.64 8.72 -16.55
N TYR A 90 -1.45 9.15 -15.57
CA TYR A 90 -1.71 8.35 -14.38
C TYR A 90 -2.41 7.02 -14.71
N ARG A 91 -3.34 7.01 -15.67
CA ARG A 91 -4.00 5.80 -16.16
C ARG A 91 -3.00 4.82 -16.76
N ALA A 92 -2.08 5.29 -17.60
CA ALA A 92 -1.01 4.47 -18.16
C ALA A 92 -0.10 3.89 -17.07
N PHE A 93 0.23 4.68 -16.04
CA PHE A 93 0.96 4.17 -14.87
C PHE A 93 0.15 3.09 -14.15
N TYR A 94 -1.12 3.33 -13.85
CA TYR A 94 -1.98 2.36 -13.17
C TYR A 94 -2.02 1.02 -13.91
N GLU A 95 -2.26 1.03 -15.23
CA GLU A 95 -2.32 -0.17 -16.07
C GLU A 95 -0.99 -0.94 -16.12
N MET A 96 0.13 -0.22 -16.03
CA MET A 96 1.47 -0.81 -16.01
C MET A 96 1.72 -1.62 -14.74
N VAL A 97 1.26 -1.14 -13.58
CA VAL A 97 1.60 -1.75 -12.28
C VAL A 97 0.43 -2.46 -11.58
N GLU A 98 -0.81 -2.36 -12.08
CA GLU A 98 -2.02 -2.86 -11.39
C GLU A 98 -1.99 -4.34 -10.98
N ASN A 99 -1.23 -5.15 -11.71
CA ASN A 99 -1.12 -6.60 -11.50
C ASN A 99 0.04 -6.98 -10.59
N GLU A 100 0.83 -6.01 -10.12
CA GLU A 100 1.94 -6.26 -9.20
C GLU A 100 1.44 -6.74 -7.84
N ARG A 101 2.23 -7.61 -7.22
CA ARG A 101 1.98 -8.15 -5.88
C ARG A 101 2.94 -7.52 -4.89
N SER A 102 2.42 -7.24 -3.70
CA SER A 102 3.26 -6.71 -2.64
C SER A 102 4.32 -7.72 -2.22
N VAL A 103 5.47 -7.21 -1.80
CA VAL A 103 6.56 -8.01 -1.25
C VAL A 103 6.10 -8.62 0.07
N ALA A 104 6.10 -9.96 0.15
CA ALA A 104 5.57 -10.67 1.32
C ALA A 104 6.47 -10.56 2.56
N GLN A 105 7.78 -10.45 2.37
CA GLN A 105 8.77 -10.35 3.44
C GLN A 105 9.76 -9.25 3.10
N LEU A 106 9.75 -8.18 3.91
CA LEU A 106 10.68 -7.07 3.78
C LEU A 106 11.94 -7.40 4.54
N THR A 107 13.09 -7.13 3.92
CA THR A 107 14.38 -7.15 4.62
C THR A 107 14.65 -5.77 5.23
N ASP A 108 15.43 -5.73 6.31
CA ASP A 108 15.85 -4.46 6.91
C ASP A 108 16.61 -3.58 5.92
N GLU A 109 17.34 -4.19 4.98
CA GLU A 109 18.02 -3.47 3.90
C GLU A 109 17.04 -2.70 3.00
N MET A 110 15.95 -3.35 2.57
CA MET A 110 14.91 -2.71 1.77
C MET A 110 14.25 -1.54 2.51
N LEU A 111 13.99 -1.71 3.81
CA LEU A 111 13.44 -0.64 4.65
C LEU A 111 14.41 0.53 4.79
N ASN A 112 15.69 0.24 5.03
CA ASN A 112 16.74 1.23 5.20
C ASN A 112 17.01 2.03 3.92
N GLN A 113 16.77 1.47 2.73
CA GLN A 113 16.93 2.21 1.46
C GLN A 113 16.00 3.44 1.42
N PHE A 114 14.74 3.31 1.82
CA PHE A 114 13.80 4.44 1.85
C PHE A 114 14.08 5.46 2.96
N GLN A 115 14.93 5.12 3.92
CA GLN A 115 15.35 6.06 4.98
C GLN A 115 16.62 6.82 4.61
N THR A 116 17.46 6.23 3.77
CA THR A 116 18.78 6.75 3.40
C THR A 116 18.80 7.42 2.04
N ILE A 117 17.94 7.00 1.12
CA ILE A 117 17.81 7.52 -0.23
C ILE A 117 16.51 8.33 -0.31
N SER A 118 16.60 9.58 -0.76
CA SER A 118 15.41 10.40 -1.01
C SER A 118 14.66 9.87 -2.23
N PRO A 119 13.42 9.38 -2.09
CA PRO A 119 12.69 8.79 -3.20
C PRO A 119 12.05 9.86 -4.08
N SER A 120 11.90 9.54 -5.37
CA SER A 120 10.96 10.29 -6.23
C SER A 120 9.53 9.94 -5.81
N THR A 121 8.61 10.90 -5.86
CA THR A 121 7.30 10.76 -5.22
C THR A 121 6.17 11.15 -6.17
N LEU A 122 5.20 10.26 -6.35
CA LEU A 122 3.91 10.56 -7.00
C LEU A 122 2.86 10.80 -5.92
N THR A 123 2.23 11.97 -5.95
CA THR A 123 1.26 12.39 -4.94
C THR A 123 -0.07 12.76 -5.59
N ILE A 124 -1.15 12.17 -5.09
CA ILE A 124 -2.53 12.51 -5.47
C ILE A 124 -3.11 13.42 -4.40
N PHE A 125 -3.49 14.62 -4.80
CA PHE A 125 -4.09 15.61 -3.92
C PHE A 125 -5.59 15.71 -4.14
N VAL A 126 -6.34 15.84 -3.06
CA VAL A 126 -7.79 16.07 -3.06
C VAL A 126 -8.13 17.34 -2.29
N GLN A 127 -9.21 18.02 -2.66
CA GLN A 127 -9.71 19.18 -1.94
C GLN A 127 -11.20 19.03 -1.62
N SER A 128 -11.66 19.62 -0.51
CA SER A 128 -13.09 19.70 -0.23
C SER A 128 -13.76 20.68 -1.21
N ARG A 129 -14.93 20.30 -1.73
CA ARG A 129 -15.73 21.14 -2.63
C ARG A 129 -16.23 22.42 -1.94
N ASP A 130 -16.44 22.36 -0.63
CA ASP A 130 -17.15 23.41 0.12
C ASP A 130 -16.22 24.46 0.73
N THR A 131 -14.90 24.22 0.72
CA THR A 131 -13.96 25.12 1.39
C THR A 131 -13.32 26.10 0.42
N THR A 132 -13.91 27.29 0.28
CA THR A 132 -13.25 28.47 -0.31
C THR A 132 -12.09 29.01 0.55
N ARG A 133 -11.80 28.38 1.70
CA ARG A 133 -10.80 28.83 2.69
C ARG A 133 -9.45 28.12 2.64
N PHE A 134 -9.32 27.01 1.92
CA PHE A 134 -8.00 26.36 1.77
C PHE A 134 -7.28 26.94 0.55
N GLN A 135 -6.42 27.92 0.78
CA GLN A 135 -5.39 28.33 -0.18
C GLN A 135 -4.21 27.38 -0.04
N GLY A 136 -4.26 26.24 -0.71
CA GLY A 136 -3.18 25.24 -0.69
C GLY A 136 -3.44 24.12 -1.68
N ASP A 137 -2.49 23.19 -1.75
CA ASP A 137 -2.54 22.05 -2.68
C ASP A 137 -3.58 21.00 -2.31
N GLY A 138 -4.37 21.22 -1.25
CA GLY A 138 -5.33 20.25 -0.72
C GLY A 138 -4.68 19.27 0.26
N TRP A 139 -5.33 18.14 0.47
CA TRP A 139 -4.84 17.04 1.31
C TRP A 139 -4.25 15.93 0.43
N VAL A 140 -3.17 15.31 0.90
CA VAL A 140 -2.60 14.12 0.27
C VAL A 140 -3.55 12.96 0.48
N PHE A 141 -4.10 12.43 -0.61
CA PHE A 141 -4.97 11.25 -0.59
C PHE A 141 -4.15 9.97 -0.72
N GLN A 142 -3.15 9.98 -1.60
CA GLN A 142 -2.29 8.83 -1.85
C GLN A 142 -0.90 9.30 -2.26
N GLN A 143 0.11 8.55 -1.82
CA GLN A 143 1.50 8.80 -2.13
C GLN A 143 2.16 7.49 -2.59
N VAL A 144 2.97 7.56 -3.64
CA VAL A 144 3.80 6.46 -4.12
C VAL A 144 5.24 6.94 -4.18
N GLU A 145 6.16 6.16 -3.65
CA GLU A 145 7.58 6.49 -3.59
C GLU A 145 8.41 5.48 -4.36
N PHE A 146 9.34 5.98 -5.16
CA PHE A 146 10.20 5.22 -6.06
C PHE A 146 11.67 5.48 -5.72
N LEU A 147 12.46 4.41 -5.60
CA LEU A 147 13.91 4.50 -5.40
C LEU A 147 14.64 4.62 -6.74
N ASP A 148 15.73 5.40 -6.78
CA ASP A 148 16.47 5.68 -8.02
C ASP A 148 17.39 4.54 -8.48
N ASN A 149 17.84 3.71 -7.54
CA ASN A 149 18.77 2.62 -7.78
C ASN A 149 18.16 1.23 -7.54
N SER A 150 16.83 1.15 -7.50
CA SER A 150 16.11 -0.08 -7.14
C SER A 150 14.79 -0.18 -7.90
N ASP A 151 14.40 -1.40 -8.21
CA ASP A 151 13.09 -1.73 -8.79
C ASP A 151 11.96 -1.74 -7.74
N LEU A 152 12.30 -1.35 -6.51
CA LEU A 152 11.40 -1.31 -5.36
C LEU A 152 10.69 0.06 -5.29
N PHE A 153 9.38 0.01 -5.12
CA PHE A 153 8.56 1.18 -4.82
C PHE A 153 7.60 0.86 -3.68
N ARG A 154 7.07 1.89 -3.02
CA ARG A 154 6.08 1.72 -1.94
C ARG A 154 4.90 2.66 -2.11
N VAL A 155 3.73 2.18 -1.72
CA VAL A 155 2.48 2.94 -1.73
C VAL A 155 2.06 3.19 -0.30
N TYR A 156 1.76 4.44 0.01
CA TYR A 156 1.17 4.83 1.27
C TYR A 156 -0.28 4.35 1.31
N TYR A 157 -0.60 3.51 2.29
CA TYR A 157 -1.92 2.97 2.50
C TYR A 157 -2.47 3.45 3.86
N GLN A 158 -3.50 4.29 3.80
CA GLN A 158 -4.15 4.78 5.01
C GLN A 158 -5.17 3.74 5.50
N ARG A 159 -4.75 2.88 6.44
CA ARG A 159 -5.60 1.81 6.98
C ARG A 159 -6.51 2.32 8.09
N GLY A 160 -7.37 3.28 7.74
CA GLY A 160 -8.33 3.86 8.67
C GLY A 160 -7.69 4.39 9.95
N VAL A 161 -8.51 4.43 11.00
CA VAL A 161 -8.13 4.87 12.34
C VAL A 161 -8.07 3.63 13.22
N ASP A 162 -6.97 3.44 13.94
CA ASP A 162 -6.82 2.34 14.88
C ASP A 162 -7.77 2.47 16.09
N GLY A 163 -7.78 1.46 16.96
CA GLY A 163 -8.60 1.46 18.17
C GLY A 163 -8.30 2.61 19.15
N GLU A 164 -7.22 3.37 18.93
CA GLU A 164 -6.81 4.52 19.73
C GLU A 164 -7.16 5.86 19.09
N GLY A 165 -7.77 5.86 17.90
CA GLY A 165 -8.13 7.10 17.22
C GLY A 165 -7.00 7.70 16.37
N LEU A 166 -5.88 6.98 16.19
CA LEU A 166 -4.75 7.42 15.38
C LEU A 166 -4.77 6.77 13.99
N PRO A 167 -4.41 7.51 12.92
CA PRO A 167 -4.28 6.91 11.61
C PRO A 167 -3.14 5.89 11.62
N HIS A 168 -3.44 4.65 11.23
CA HIS A 168 -2.40 3.63 11.08
C HIS A 168 -1.72 3.84 9.73
N GLU A 169 -0.52 4.40 9.76
CA GLU A 169 0.32 4.61 8.59
C GLU A 169 0.98 3.28 8.20
N GLU A 170 0.60 2.72 7.05
CA GLU A 170 1.18 1.47 6.54
C GLU A 170 1.72 1.70 5.12
N TRP A 171 3.01 1.43 4.92
CA TRP A 171 3.61 1.41 3.58
C TRP A 171 3.55 0.00 3.03
N ILE A 172 3.01 -0.15 1.81
CA ILE A 172 2.95 -1.43 1.11
C ILE A 172 3.98 -1.38 -0.03
N TYR A 173 4.86 -2.37 -0.07
CA TYR A 173 6.02 -2.38 -0.96
C TYR A 173 5.79 -3.32 -2.14
N PHE A 174 6.27 -2.93 -3.31
CA PHE A 174 6.08 -3.62 -4.58
C PHE A 174 7.37 -3.59 -5.39
N PHE A 175 7.54 -4.57 -6.27
CA PHE A 175 8.71 -4.67 -7.15
C PHE A 175 8.26 -4.57 -8.61
N SER A 176 8.88 -3.71 -9.40
CA SER A 176 8.65 -3.62 -10.84
C SER A 176 9.96 -3.22 -11.54
N PRO A 177 10.51 -4.05 -12.44
CA PRO A 177 11.77 -3.76 -13.11
C PRO A 177 11.78 -2.41 -13.82
N GLY A 178 12.77 -1.56 -13.54
CA GLY A 178 12.96 -0.26 -14.20
C GLY A 178 11.88 0.78 -13.88
N ILE A 179 11.09 0.58 -12.82
CA ILE A 179 9.88 1.38 -12.55
C ILE A 179 10.13 2.89 -12.53
N LEU A 180 11.21 3.36 -11.89
CA LEU A 180 11.45 4.80 -11.83
C LEU A 180 11.70 5.40 -13.21
N ARG A 181 12.46 4.70 -14.07
CA ARG A 181 12.73 5.18 -15.43
C ARG A 181 11.44 5.30 -16.22
N GLU A 182 10.59 4.28 -16.18
CA GLU A 182 9.31 4.26 -16.90
C GLU A 182 8.37 5.35 -16.39
N VAL A 183 8.27 5.53 -15.07
CA VAL A 183 7.50 6.59 -14.42
C VAL A 183 8.03 7.98 -14.79
N THR A 184 9.36 8.15 -14.83
CA THR A 184 9.99 9.42 -15.19
C THR A 184 9.74 9.77 -16.65
N GLU A 185 9.86 8.81 -17.56
CA GLU A 185 9.53 9.01 -18.98
C GLU A 185 8.06 9.38 -19.18
N LEU A 186 7.17 8.78 -18.37
CA LEU A 186 5.73 9.00 -18.44
C LEU A 186 5.27 10.35 -17.87
N PHE A 187 5.93 10.83 -16.81
CA PHE A 187 5.48 12.02 -16.05
C PHE A 187 6.37 13.25 -16.23
N ALA A 188 7.64 13.07 -16.56
CA ALA A 188 8.62 14.12 -16.76
C ALA A 188 9.16 14.07 -18.20
N PRO A 189 8.29 14.25 -19.22
CA PRO A 189 8.73 14.21 -20.61
C PRO A 189 9.88 15.21 -20.77
N THR A 190 11.01 14.69 -21.24
CA THR A 190 12.21 15.49 -21.46
C THR A 190 11.80 16.64 -22.36
N VAL A 191 11.80 17.88 -21.84
CA VAL A 191 11.49 19.06 -22.64
C VAL A 191 12.50 19.05 -23.78
N THR A 192 12.04 18.55 -24.93
CA THR A 192 12.88 18.44 -26.11
C THR A 192 13.04 19.88 -26.56
N LYS A 193 14.21 20.46 -26.26
CA LYS A 193 14.55 21.83 -26.65
C LYS A 193 14.51 21.99 -28.15
#